data_AF-A0A5N7VYI4-F1
#
_entry.id   AF-A0A5N7VYI4-F1
#
_cell.length_a   1.000
_cell.length_b   1.000
_cell.length_c   1.000
_cell.angle_alpha   90.00
_cell.angle_beta   90.00
_cell.angle_gamma   90.00
#
_symmetry.space_group_name_H-M   'P 1'
#
loop_
_entity.id
_entity.type
_entity.pdbx_description
1 polymer ?
#
loop_
_entity_poly.entity_id
_entity_poly.type
_entity_poly.pdbx_seq_one_letter_code
_entity_poly.pdbx_strand_id
1 'polypeptide(L)'
;MKVAPIDFPRQPCFSALSGTQPKLSVVEIDGRYYLDQPSEDEIYQRYEMCADLVEQLVAYCNRTKQPSHTWEALLNAVALSLTQKSWGLTPEENAWIMTKLRSNFPTSPNE
;
A
#
# COMPACT_ATOMS: atom_id res chain seq x y z
N MET A 1 13.15 10.74 14.85
CA MET A 1 12.29 10.84 13.65
C MET A 1 12.17 9.46 13.06
N LYS A 2 10.95 8.95 12.89
CA LYS A 2 10.72 7.72 12.15
C LYS A 2 10.50 8.12 10.69
N VAL A 3 11.26 7.54 9.77
CA VAL A 3 11.27 7.93 8.36
C VAL A 3 10.85 6.73 7.54
N ALA A 4 9.86 6.91 6.66
CA ALA A 4 9.46 5.86 5.74
C ALA A 4 10.58 5.57 4.74
N PRO A 5 10.77 4.29 4.34
CA PRO A 5 11.78 3.92 3.36
C PRO A 5 11.57 4.70 2.06
N ILE A 6 12.68 5.03 1.37
CA ILE A 6 12.66 5.81 0.12
C ILE A 6 11.87 5.12 -1.02
N ASP A 7 11.71 3.81 -0.90
CA ASP A 7 10.94 2.95 -1.81
C ASP A 7 9.42 3.07 -1.60
N PHE A 8 8.96 3.64 -0.48
CA PHE A 8 7.53 3.83 -0.22
C PHE A 8 7.00 5.03 -1.01
N PRO A 9 5.83 4.93 -1.67
CA PRO A 9 5.28 6.02 -2.46
C PRO A 9 4.96 7.23 -1.58
N ARG A 10 5.52 8.38 -1.96
CA ARG A 10 5.37 9.66 -1.25
C ARG A 10 4.38 10.60 -1.95
N GLN A 11 3.59 10.06 -2.87
CA GLN A 11 2.70 10.87 -3.69
C GLN A 11 1.59 11.47 -2.83
N PRO A 12 1.22 12.74 -3.11
CA PRO A 12 0.19 13.42 -2.34
C PRO A 12 -1.10 12.62 -2.45
N CYS A 13 -1.54 12.03 -1.34
CA CYS A 13 -2.82 11.35 -1.29
C CYS A 13 -3.92 12.37 -1.60
N PHE A 14 -4.80 12.05 -2.55
CA PHE A 14 -6.10 12.72 -2.69
C PHE A 14 -6.98 12.34 -1.48
N SER A 15 -6.70 12.93 -0.33
CA SER A 15 -7.45 12.65 0.87
C SER A 15 -8.69 13.55 0.91
N ALA A 16 -9.80 13.04 0.37
CA ALA A 16 -11.12 13.37 0.87
C ALA A 16 -11.31 12.71 2.24
N LEU A 17 -10.52 13.11 3.24
CA LEU A 17 -10.67 12.61 4.61
C LEU A 17 -11.60 13.55 5.37
N SER A 18 -12.87 13.17 5.42
CA SER A 18 -13.82 13.71 6.39
C SER A 18 -13.40 13.29 7.80
N GLY A 19 -13.14 14.27 8.66
CA GLY A 19 -12.99 14.10 10.10
C GLY A 19 -11.55 14.18 10.61
N THR A 20 -11.24 15.33 11.19
CA THR A 20 -10.04 15.60 12.03
C THR A 20 -8.71 15.70 11.26
N GLN A 21 -8.54 16.77 10.48
CA GLN A 21 -7.23 17.08 9.90
C GLN A 21 -6.34 17.82 10.92
N PRO A 22 -5.11 17.33 11.22
CA PRO A 22 -4.05 18.23 11.61
C PRO A 22 -3.83 19.21 10.45
N LYS A 23 -3.52 20.46 10.77
CA LYS A 23 -3.58 21.65 9.90
C LYS A 23 -2.77 21.48 8.60
N LEU A 24 -3.38 20.88 7.58
CA LEU A 24 -2.78 20.60 6.28
C LEU A 24 -2.78 21.87 5.44
N SER A 25 -1.59 22.27 4.99
CA SER A 25 -1.42 23.37 4.05
C SER A 25 -1.85 22.89 2.67
N VAL A 26 -3.09 23.20 2.29
CA VAL A 26 -3.61 22.92 0.94
C VAL A 26 -3.21 24.05 -0.01
N VAL A 27 -2.59 23.69 -1.14
CA VAL A 27 -2.37 24.56 -2.30
C VAL A 27 -3.55 24.39 -3.24
N GLU A 28 -4.24 25.47 -3.60
CA GLU A 28 -5.30 25.43 -4.63
C GLU A 28 -4.67 25.61 -6.02
N ILE A 29 -4.93 24.67 -6.95
CA ILE A 29 -4.63 24.86 -8.38
C ILE A 29 -5.87 24.42 -9.17
N ASP A 30 -6.40 25.30 -10.03
CA ASP A 30 -7.54 24.98 -10.91
C ASP A 30 -8.80 24.48 -10.16
N GLY A 31 -9.09 25.05 -8.99
CA GLY A 31 -10.24 24.66 -8.15
C GLY A 31 -10.10 23.29 -7.46
N ARG A 32 -8.91 22.68 -7.50
CA ARG A 32 -8.57 21.46 -6.76
C ARG A 32 -7.61 21.78 -5.63
N TYR A 33 -7.90 21.25 -4.45
CA TYR A 33 -7.02 21.34 -3.29
C TYR A 33 -5.97 20.24 -3.38
N TYR A 34 -4.70 20.63 -3.49
CA TYR A 34 -3.54 19.76 -3.41
C TYR A 34 -2.99 19.86 -1.99
N LEU A 35 -2.66 18.74 -1.37
CA LEU A 35 -1.82 18.79 -0.19
C LEU A 35 -0.42 19.24 -0.61
N ASP A 36 0.17 20.20 0.11
CA ASP A 36 1.64 20.34 0.14
C ASP A 36 2.25 18.96 0.46
N GLN A 37 3.46 18.68 -0.03
CA GLN A 37 4.09 17.36 0.10
C GLN A 37 3.80 16.72 1.47
N PRO A 38 3.30 15.47 1.51
CA PRO A 38 2.91 14.85 2.78
C PRO A 38 4.08 14.88 3.75
N SER A 39 3.81 15.23 5.01
CA SER A 39 4.87 15.30 6.02
C SER A 39 5.50 13.92 6.24
N GLU A 40 6.77 13.85 6.62
CA GLU A 40 7.44 12.56 6.88
C GLU A 40 6.67 11.68 7.87
N ASP A 41 6.00 12.29 8.85
CA ASP A 41 5.17 11.59 9.84
C ASP A 41 3.91 10.95 9.21
N GLU A 42 3.27 11.65 8.27
CA GLU A 42 2.09 11.12 7.54
C GLU A 42 2.49 9.98 6.59
N ILE A 43 3.61 10.15 5.88
CA ILE A 43 4.18 9.09 5.04
C ILE A 43 4.53 7.88 5.91
N TYR A 44 5.10 8.11 7.10
CA TYR A 44 5.45 7.05 8.02
C TYR A 44 4.22 6.34 8.61
N GLN A 45 3.15 7.06 8.94
CA GLN A 45 1.86 6.48 9.35
C GLN A 45 1.25 5.60 8.25
N ARG A 46 1.28 6.07 7.00
CA ARG A 46 0.85 5.29 5.83
C ARG A 46 1.71 4.06 5.61
N TYR A 47 3.03 4.22 5.76
CA TYR A 47 3.98 3.12 5.69
C TYR A 47 3.71 2.07 6.79
N GLU A 48 3.50 2.47 8.04
CA GLU A 48 3.18 1.53 9.14
C GLU A 48 1.90 0.74 8.84
N MET A 49 0.84 1.41 8.35
CA MET A 49 -0.39 0.73 7.94
C MET A 49 -0.16 -0.26 6.77
N CYS A 50 0.59 0.13 5.75
CA CYS A 50 0.89 -0.74 4.62
C CYS A 50 1.81 -1.90 5.01
N ALA A 51 2.76 -1.67 5.91
CA ALA A 51 3.69 -2.68 6.40
C ALA A 51 2.95 -3.75 7.21
N ASP A 52 2.07 -3.33 8.13
CA ASP A 52 1.21 -4.24 8.89
C ASP A 52 0.30 -5.06 7.95
N LEU A 53 -0.28 -4.42 6.94
CA LEU A 53 -1.08 -5.11 5.92
C LEU A 53 -0.25 -6.15 5.15
N VAL A 54 1.00 -5.84 4.78
CA VAL A 54 1.90 -6.81 4.14
C VAL A 54 2.11 -8.02 5.06
N GLU A 55 2.39 -7.81 6.35
CA GLU A 55 2.57 -8.91 7.31
C GLU A 55 1.31 -9.78 7.44
N GLN A 56 0.13 -9.15 7.54
CA GLN A 56 -1.15 -9.85 7.56
C GLN A 56 -1.38 -10.67 6.28
N LEU A 57 -1.07 -10.11 5.11
CA LEU A 57 -1.19 -10.80 3.83
C LEU A 57 -0.17 -11.92 3.68
N VAL A 58 1.05 -11.78 4.19
CA VAL A 58 2.05 -12.86 4.23
C VAL A 58 1.55 -14.01 5.09
N ALA A 59 1.02 -13.73 6.28
CA ALA A 59 0.45 -14.75 7.15
C ALA A 59 -0.78 -15.43 6.51
N TYR A 60 -1.65 -14.65 5.88
CA TYR A 60 -2.80 -15.16 5.14
C TYR A 60 -2.39 -16.06 3.98
N CYS A 61 -1.40 -15.64 3.18
CA CYS A 61 -0.88 -16.40 2.06
C CYS A 61 -0.28 -17.73 2.53
N ASN A 62 0.54 -17.73 3.58
CA ASN A 62 1.08 -18.96 4.16
C ASN A 62 -0.02 -19.91 4.65
N ARG A 63 -1.05 -19.38 5.32
CA ARG A 63 -2.19 -20.17 5.81
C ARG A 63 -3.07 -20.73 4.68
N THR A 64 -3.21 -19.97 3.60
CA THR A 64 -4.10 -20.30 2.47
C THR A 64 -3.39 -21.11 1.38
N LYS A 65 -2.05 -21.18 1.41
CA LYS A 65 -1.25 -21.90 0.42
C LYS A 65 -1.61 -23.37 0.42
N GLN A 66 -2.36 -23.77 -0.60
CA GLN A 66 -2.63 -25.17 -0.89
C GLN A 66 -1.42 -25.79 -1.62
N PRO A 67 -1.10 -27.07 -1.39
CA PRO A 67 0.02 -27.73 -2.07
C PRO A 67 -0.14 -27.73 -3.59
N SER A 68 -1.37 -27.66 -4.11
CA SER A 68 -1.70 -27.64 -5.53
C SER A 68 -1.59 -26.26 -6.22
N HIS A 69 -1.57 -25.16 -5.49
CA HIS A 69 -1.54 -23.81 -6.07
C HIS A 69 -0.13 -23.23 -6.10
N THR A 70 0.24 -22.54 -7.19
CA THR A 70 1.48 -21.77 -7.25
C THR A 70 1.37 -20.50 -6.41
N TRP A 71 2.51 -19.97 -5.95
CA TRP A 71 2.54 -18.69 -5.24
C TRP A 71 2.02 -17.55 -6.12
N GLU A 72 2.29 -17.59 -7.42
CA GLU A 72 1.79 -16.60 -8.38
C GLU A 72 0.26 -16.57 -8.46
N ALA A 73 -0.40 -17.73 -8.51
CA ALA A 73 -1.86 -17.80 -8.53
C ALA A 73 -2.48 -17.19 -7.26
N LEU A 74 -1.87 -17.47 -6.09
CA LEU A 74 -2.32 -16.91 -4.81
C LEU A 74 -2.09 -15.40 -4.74
N LEU A 75 -0.92 -14.92 -5.17
CA LEU A 75 -0.60 -13.49 -5.20
C LEU A 75 -1.49 -12.72 -6.18
N ASN A 76 -1.84 -13.29 -7.33
CA ASN A 76 -2.80 -12.69 -8.26
C ASN A 76 -4.20 -12.58 -7.64
N ALA A 77 -4.64 -13.59 -6.87
CA ALA A 77 -5.92 -13.52 -6.15
C ALA A 77 -5.90 -12.43 -5.07
N VAL A 78 -4.78 -12.25 -4.37
CA VAL A 78 -4.59 -11.16 -3.40
C VAL A 78 -4.60 -9.80 -4.09
N ALA A 79 -3.87 -9.65 -5.20
CA ALA A 79 -3.87 -8.41 -5.99
C ALA A 79 -5.30 -8.03 -6.43
N LEU A 80 -6.06 -9.00 -6.95
CA LEU A 80 -7.45 -8.78 -7.32
C LEU A 80 -8.29 -8.36 -6.12
N SER A 81 -8.11 -9.01 -4.97
CA SER A 81 -8.82 -8.68 -3.73
C SER A 81 -8.50 -7.27 -3.23
N LEU A 82 -7.24 -6.82 -3.38
CA LEU A 82 -6.81 -5.46 -3.04
C LEU A 82 -7.42 -4.43 -3.99
N THR A 83 -7.57 -4.75 -5.28
CA THR A 83 -8.22 -3.85 -6.25
C THR A 83 -9.75 -3.82 -6.14
N GLN A 84 -10.38 -4.92 -5.73
CA GLN A 84 -11.84 -5.01 -5.63
C GLN A 84 -12.37 -4.43 -4.32
N LYS A 85 -11.60 -4.53 -3.24
CA LYS A 85 -11.99 -3.95 -1.96
C LYS A 85 -11.47 -2.52 -1.89
N SER A 86 -12.34 -1.58 -1.53
CA SER A 86 -11.95 -0.18 -1.32
C SER A 86 -11.23 -0.01 0.02
N TRP A 87 -9.98 -0.49 0.15
CA TRP A 87 -9.16 -0.32 1.37
C TRP A 87 -8.67 1.12 1.56
N GLY A 88 -9.03 2.05 0.66
CA GLY A 88 -8.52 3.43 0.67
C GLY A 88 -7.05 3.53 0.25
N LEU A 89 -6.51 2.47 -0.38
CA LEU A 89 -5.15 2.43 -0.89
C LEU A 89 -5.07 3.08 -2.27
N THR A 90 -4.02 3.86 -2.50
CA THR A 90 -3.67 4.37 -3.81
C THR A 90 -3.11 3.23 -4.69
N PRO A 91 -3.15 3.36 -6.03
CA PRO A 91 -2.52 2.39 -6.92
C PRO A 91 -1.03 2.17 -6.61
N GLU A 92 -0.33 3.19 -6.11
CA GLU A 92 1.07 3.10 -5.71
C GLU A 92 1.27 2.33 -4.40
N GLU A 93 0.45 2.58 -3.39
CA GLU A 93 0.47 1.80 -2.14
C GLU A 93 0.20 0.31 -2.46
N ASN A 94 -0.75 0.02 -3.34
CA ASN A 94 -1.05 -1.34 -3.77
C ASN A 94 0.13 -2.00 -4.52
N ALA A 95 0.77 -1.27 -5.43
CA ALA A 95 1.96 -1.74 -6.14
C ALA A 95 3.13 -2.02 -5.18
N TRP A 96 3.30 -1.16 -4.16
CA TRP A 96 4.30 -1.34 -3.13
C TRP A 96 4.05 -2.59 -2.27
N ILE A 97 2.81 -2.78 -1.79
CA ILE A 97 2.39 -3.97 -1.04
C ILE A 97 2.66 -5.24 -1.85
N MET A 98 2.25 -5.25 -3.13
CA MET A 98 2.47 -6.39 -4.02
C MET A 98 3.95 -6.68 -4.27
N THR A 99 4.79 -5.63 -4.36
CA THR A 99 6.25 -5.78 -4.49
C THR A 99 6.85 -6.42 -3.24
N LYS A 100 6.43 -5.98 -2.04
CA LYS A 100 6.90 -6.58 -0.79
C LYS A 100 6.41 -8.01 -0.60
N LEU A 101 5.17 -8.31 -0.98
CA LEU A 101 4.64 -9.67 -0.96
C LEU A 101 5.42 -10.59 -1.89
N ARG A 102 5.67 -10.18 -3.14
CA ARG A 102 6.51 -10.92 -4.09
C ARG A 102 7.96 -11.08 -3.64
N SER A 103 8.47 -10.16 -2.83
CA SER A 103 9.81 -10.30 -2.25
C SER A 103 9.84 -11.34 -1.11
N ASN A 104 8.72 -11.53 -0.41
CA ASN A 104 8.59 -12.51 0.67
C ASN A 104 8.33 -13.93 0.15
N PHE A 105 7.77 -14.07 -1.05
CA PHE A 105 7.46 -15.36 -1.65
C PHE A 105 8.23 -15.53 -2.95
N PRO A 106 9.02 -16.61 -3.13
CA PRO A 106 9.70 -16.84 -4.38
C PRO A 106 8.66 -17.10 -5.48
N THR A 107 8.33 -16.06 -6.25
CA THR A 107 7.70 -16.19 -7.55
C THR A 107 8.82 -16.47 -8.54
N SER A 108 9.26 -17.72 -8.63
CA SER A 108 10.23 -18.11 -9.66
C SER A 108 9.60 -17.88 -11.03
N PRO A 109 10.09 -16.95 -11.86
CA PRO A 109 9.74 -16.92 -13.27
C PRO A 109 10.79 -17.77 -13.99
N ASN A 110 10.62 -19.10 -13.97
CA ASN A 110 11.32 -20.03 -14.87
C ASN A 110 10.85 -21.46 -14.55
N GLU A 111 9.79 -21.89 -15.23
CA GLU A 111 9.66 -23.25 -15.73
C GLU A 111 9.52 -23.17 -17.25
#